data_AF-A0A9W9S0U7-F1
#
_entry.id   AF-A0A9W9S0U7-F1
#
_cell.length_a   1.000
_cell.length_b   1.000
_cell.length_c   1.000
_cell.angle_alpha   90.00
_cell.angle_beta   90.00
_cell.angle_gamma   90.00
#
_symmetry.space_group_name_H-M   'P 1'
#
loop_
_entity.id
_entity.type
_entity.pdbx_description
1 polymer ?
#
loop_
_entity_poly.entity_id
_entity_poly.type
_entity_poly.pdbx_seq_one_letter_code
_entity_poly.pdbx_strand_id
1 'polypeptide(L)'
;MFGQPWAWKPLQDILQAYLEMIEEKKVQASTDEAYEEDIKPRLFPWRYHQYTHRDVVKATQALTRLLDAVEQKLPQPRETEYPASTRDVDIQLPYSQAILDEATIPANTFIRDFLSELPPRTLRFRYIAPGIILQSPAEFATQPWKEPLGREYGGHSVPFLLFRGDQWISLRCKPRYYPDPEDSLQGVPTGLYICPTGIESPATFGNSCRLLLPFNIGARHHARYSNGEQLQEETPWDETPKDTAHELYQPGSHSGFLERHEVQIHKILLNWAERVEAGDWEVNTDGVAGGIEKFEEADTLESWRKYQIPLAW
;
A
#
# COMPACT_ATOMS: atom_id res chain seq x y z
N MET A 1 -5.13 -12.84 -22.03
CA MET A 1 -5.12 -14.32 -22.03
C MET A 1 -4.87 -14.75 -20.60
N PHE A 2 -5.93 -14.85 -19.78
CA PHE A 2 -5.79 -15.17 -18.36
C PHE A 2 -6.04 -16.68 -18.19
N GLY A 3 -4.95 -17.43 -18.28
CA GLY A 3 -4.89 -18.85 -17.96
C GLY A 3 -5.03 -19.08 -16.45
N GLN A 4 -5.27 -20.34 -16.09
CA GLN A 4 -5.65 -20.84 -14.77
C GLN A 4 -4.95 -20.20 -13.55
N PRO A 5 -5.59 -20.23 -12.36
CA PRO A 5 -4.88 -20.03 -11.10
C PRO A 5 -3.66 -20.98 -11.11
N TRP A 6 -2.47 -20.45 -10.86
CA TRP A 6 -1.18 -21.17 -11.01
C TRP A 6 -0.76 -21.53 -12.44
N ALA A 7 -1.01 -20.66 -13.42
CA ALA A 7 -0.30 -20.79 -14.68
C ALA A 7 1.21 -20.59 -14.45
N TRP A 8 2.01 -21.63 -14.71
CA TRP A 8 3.47 -21.53 -14.79
C TRP A 8 3.84 -20.27 -15.56
N LYS A 9 4.61 -19.38 -14.91
CA LYS A 9 5.11 -18.19 -15.59
C LYS A 9 6.09 -18.64 -16.68
N PRO A 10 6.00 -18.09 -17.90
CA PRO A 10 7.05 -18.25 -18.89
C PRO A 10 8.41 -17.97 -18.26
N LEU A 11 9.40 -18.81 -18.56
CA LEU A 11 10.76 -18.62 -18.04
C LEU A 11 11.29 -17.23 -18.40
N GLN A 12 10.88 -16.69 -19.54
CA GLN A 12 11.19 -15.34 -19.98
C GLN A 12 10.71 -14.28 -18.99
N ASP A 13 9.47 -14.39 -18.51
CA ASP A 13 8.90 -13.45 -17.54
C ASP A 13 9.65 -13.54 -16.19
N ILE A 14 10.01 -14.76 -15.78
CA ILE A 14 10.78 -14.98 -14.55
C ILE A 14 12.16 -14.32 -14.65
N LEU A 15 12.89 -14.58 -15.74
CA LEU A 15 14.21 -14.00 -15.97
C LEU A 15 14.14 -12.48 -16.12
N GLN A 16 13.09 -11.96 -16.76
CA GLN A 16 12.86 -10.53 -16.90
C GLN A 16 12.69 -9.86 -15.53
N ALA A 17 11.89 -10.45 -14.64
CA ALA A 17 11.75 -9.97 -13.26
C ALA A 17 13.12 -9.93 -12.54
N TYR A 18 13.94 -10.97 -12.66
CA TYR A 18 15.30 -10.97 -12.08
C TYR A 18 16.22 -9.89 -12.67
N LEU A 19 16.13 -9.62 -13.98
CA LEU A 19 16.89 -8.53 -14.59
C LEU A 19 16.44 -7.18 -14.04
N GLU A 20 15.14 -6.96 -13.91
CA GLU A 20 14.58 -5.74 -13.33
C GLU A 20 15.01 -5.56 -11.85
N MET A 21 15.06 -6.64 -11.06
CA MET A 21 15.61 -6.60 -9.69
C MET A 21 17.05 -6.07 -9.66
N ILE A 22 17.89 -6.50 -10.61
CA ILE A 22 19.31 -6.10 -10.70
C ILE A 22 19.42 -4.65 -11.19
N GLU A 23 18.68 -4.30 -12.24
CA GLU A 23 18.67 -2.94 -12.80
C GLU A 23 18.15 -1.90 -11.79
N GLU A 24 17.17 -2.30 -10.99
CA GLU A 24 16.64 -1.49 -9.89
C GLU A 24 17.55 -1.45 -8.67
N LYS A 25 18.64 -2.22 -8.68
CA LYS A 25 19.58 -2.38 -7.56
C LYS A 25 18.90 -2.90 -6.30
N LYS A 26 17.79 -3.61 -6.44
CA LYS A 26 17.10 -4.28 -5.34
C LYS A 26 17.90 -5.46 -4.83
N VAL A 27 18.65 -6.12 -5.72
CA VAL A 27 19.63 -7.14 -5.38
C VAL A 27 20.99 -6.76 -5.95
N GLN A 28 22.02 -6.79 -5.11
CA GLN A 28 23.40 -6.51 -5.52
C GLN A 28 24.36 -7.56 -4.94
N ALA A 29 25.44 -7.84 -5.66
CA ALA A 29 26.53 -8.63 -5.10
C ALA A 29 27.26 -7.81 -4.02
N SER A 30 27.45 -8.41 -2.85
CA SER A 30 28.30 -7.87 -1.79
C SER A 30 29.76 -7.88 -2.26
N THR A 31 30.44 -6.74 -2.13
CA THR A 31 31.86 -6.61 -2.46
C THR A 31 32.77 -6.86 -1.25
N ASP A 32 32.20 -6.98 -0.05
CA ASP A 32 32.96 -7.16 1.19
C ASP A 32 33.21 -8.65 1.48
N GLU A 33 34.47 -9.06 1.38
CA GLU A 33 34.99 -10.34 1.90
C GLU A 33 35.09 -10.34 3.45
N ALA A 34 34.89 -9.18 4.09
CA ALA A 34 35.13 -8.92 5.51
C ALA A 34 33.89 -9.08 6.41
N TYR A 35 32.98 -10.00 6.10
CA TYR A 35 31.95 -10.37 7.07
C TYR A 35 32.51 -11.41 8.04
N GLU A 36 32.63 -11.05 9.32
CA GLU A 36 32.97 -11.98 10.41
C GLU A 36 32.13 -13.25 10.30
N GLU A 37 32.76 -14.42 10.50
CA GLU A 37 32.16 -15.75 10.25
C GLU A 37 30.82 -15.99 10.96
N ASP A 38 30.52 -15.24 12.03
CA ASP A 38 29.30 -15.38 12.83
C ASP A 38 28.07 -14.60 12.30
N ILE A 39 28.22 -13.68 11.33
CA ILE A 39 27.09 -12.93 10.76
C ILE A 39 27.19 -12.85 9.23
N LYS A 40 27.36 -14.00 8.56
CA LYS A 40 27.04 -14.06 7.13
C LYS A 40 25.52 -13.89 6.98
N PRO A 41 25.02 -12.88 6.25
CA PRO A 41 23.59 -12.80 5.95
C PRO A 41 23.18 -14.11 5.26
N ARG A 42 21.98 -14.63 5.57
CA ARG A 42 21.44 -15.88 5.01
C ARG A 42 21.52 -15.97 3.47
N LEU A 43 21.69 -14.84 2.79
CA LEU A 43 21.63 -14.69 1.34
C LEU A 43 22.98 -14.33 0.69
N PHE A 44 24.11 -14.39 1.41
CA PHE A 44 25.44 -14.14 0.83
C PHE A 44 25.69 -14.97 -0.44
N PRO A 45 26.27 -14.39 -1.52
CA PRO A 45 26.89 -13.07 -1.62
C PRO A 45 25.91 -11.93 -1.91
N TRP A 46 24.60 -12.16 -1.89
CA TRP A 46 23.61 -11.16 -2.30
C TRP A 46 23.15 -10.27 -1.15
N ARG A 47 23.12 -8.96 -1.42
CA ARG A 47 22.52 -7.95 -0.57
C ARG A 47 21.16 -7.53 -1.16
N TYR A 48 20.12 -7.65 -0.34
CA TYR A 48 18.79 -7.14 -0.66
C TYR A 48 18.61 -5.76 -0.05
N HIS A 49 18.13 -4.82 -0.86
CA HIS A 49 17.78 -3.48 -0.42
C HIS A 49 16.28 -3.39 -0.18
N GLN A 50 15.88 -3.01 1.03
CA GLN A 50 14.47 -2.87 1.39
C GLN A 50 13.75 -1.90 0.44
N TYR A 51 14.41 -0.80 0.08
CA TYR A 51 13.98 0.10 -0.97
C TYR A 51 15.19 0.73 -1.67
N THR A 52 14.94 1.31 -2.83
CA THR A 52 15.91 1.98 -3.69
C THR A 52 15.32 3.31 -4.13
N HIS A 53 16.16 4.21 -4.63
CA HIS A 53 15.69 5.47 -5.21
C HIS A 53 14.69 5.25 -6.36
N ARG A 54 14.80 4.13 -7.11
CA ARG A 54 13.80 3.81 -8.15
C ARG A 54 12.42 3.51 -7.57
N ASP A 55 12.34 2.87 -6.41
CA ASP A 55 11.06 2.65 -5.72
C ASP A 55 10.40 3.98 -5.33
N VAL A 56 11.21 4.92 -4.84
CA VAL A 56 10.77 6.27 -4.46
C VAL A 56 10.22 7.01 -5.67
N VAL A 57 10.98 7.04 -6.77
CA VAL A 57 10.54 7.66 -8.03
C VAL A 57 9.25 7.04 -8.56
N LYS A 58 9.15 5.70 -8.59
CA LYS A 58 7.93 4.99 -9.04
C LYS A 58 6.71 5.39 -8.19
N ALA A 59 6.87 5.42 -6.87
CA ALA A 59 5.78 5.80 -5.96
C ALA A 59 5.38 7.27 -6.11
N THR A 60 6.35 8.19 -6.20
CA THR A 60 6.12 9.63 -6.41
C THR A 60 5.40 9.89 -7.73
N GLN A 61 5.80 9.22 -8.80
CA GLN A 61 5.13 9.31 -10.10
C GLN A 61 3.71 8.76 -10.05
N ALA A 62 3.51 7.61 -9.39
CA ALA A 62 2.18 7.01 -9.25
C ALA A 62 1.23 7.88 -8.44
N LEU A 63 1.68 8.46 -7.31
CA LEU A 63 0.86 9.39 -6.54
C LEU A 63 0.56 10.65 -7.33
N THR A 64 1.56 11.22 -8.01
CA THR A 64 1.39 12.42 -8.83
C THR A 64 0.35 12.21 -9.93
N ARG A 65 0.43 11.07 -10.65
CA ARG A 65 -0.57 10.70 -11.66
C ARG A 65 -1.98 10.59 -11.07
N LEU A 66 -2.11 9.96 -9.90
CA LEU A 66 -3.41 9.86 -9.22
C LEU A 66 -3.97 11.25 -8.88
N LEU A 67 -3.15 12.12 -8.30
CA LEU A 67 -3.56 13.49 -7.96
C LEU A 67 -3.93 14.29 -9.22
N ASP A 68 -3.17 14.15 -10.30
CA ASP A 68 -3.48 14.78 -11.60
C ASP A 68 -4.82 14.29 -12.16
N ALA A 69 -5.08 12.98 -12.11
CA ALA A 69 -6.33 12.39 -12.58
C ALA A 69 -7.55 12.91 -11.80
N VAL A 70 -7.41 13.08 -10.48
CA VAL A 70 -8.48 13.65 -9.64
C VAL A 70 -8.67 15.14 -9.97
N GLU A 71 -7.60 15.93 -10.01
CA GLU A 71 -7.70 17.37 -10.29
C GLU A 71 -8.32 17.69 -11.65
N GLN A 72 -7.96 16.92 -12.69
CA GLN A 72 -8.52 17.08 -14.03
C GLN A 72 -10.04 16.84 -14.09
N LYS A 73 -10.58 16.08 -13.12
CA LYS A 73 -12.00 15.75 -13.05
C LYS A 73 -12.76 16.54 -11.98
N LEU A 74 -12.10 17.44 -11.24
CA LEU A 74 -12.77 18.30 -10.27
C LEU A 74 -13.80 19.21 -10.98
N PRO A 75 -15.00 19.40 -10.41
CA PRO A 75 -15.98 20.32 -10.96
C PRO A 75 -15.45 21.75 -10.92
N GLN A 76 -15.59 22.49 -12.03
CA GLN A 76 -15.23 23.91 -12.05
C GLN A 76 -16.12 24.71 -11.08
N PRO A 77 -15.57 25.67 -10.33
CA PRO A 77 -16.37 26.55 -9.48
C PRO A 77 -17.38 27.30 -10.35
N ARG A 78 -18.68 27.11 -10.08
CA ARG A 78 -19.72 27.93 -10.72
C ARG A 78 -19.69 29.31 -10.09
N GLU A 79 -19.57 30.36 -10.91
CA GLU A 79 -19.46 31.77 -10.50
C GLU A 79 -20.67 32.31 -9.68
N THR A 80 -21.70 31.50 -9.42
CA THR A 80 -22.99 31.93 -8.86
C THR A 80 -23.31 31.41 -7.46
N GLU A 81 -22.44 30.62 -6.83
CA GLU A 81 -22.57 30.28 -5.41
C GLU A 81 -21.76 31.28 -4.57
N TYR A 82 -22.47 32.16 -3.86
CA TYR A 82 -21.90 33.05 -2.84
C TYR A 82 -20.98 32.25 -1.89
N PRO A 83 -19.88 32.85 -1.37
CA PRO A 83 -18.87 32.16 -0.58
C PRO A 83 -19.38 31.88 0.84
N ALA A 84 -20.31 30.95 0.96
CA ALA A 84 -20.83 30.50 2.24
C ALA A 84 -19.93 29.39 2.77
N SER A 85 -18.87 29.83 3.49
CA SER A 85 -18.19 29.11 4.58
C SER A 85 -17.55 27.73 4.28
N THR A 86 -16.36 27.51 4.83
CA THR A 86 -15.71 26.19 5.03
C THR A 86 -15.16 25.44 3.80
N ARG A 87 -14.16 25.99 3.12
CA ARG A 87 -13.19 25.15 2.37
C ARG A 87 -11.78 25.34 2.91
N ASP A 88 -11.59 25.06 4.20
CA ASP A 88 -10.27 24.97 4.85
C ASP A 88 -9.62 23.61 4.57
N VAL A 89 -9.44 23.28 3.30
CA VAL A 89 -8.68 22.10 2.90
C VAL A 89 -7.61 22.56 1.93
N ASP A 90 -6.57 23.18 2.47
CA ASP A 90 -5.33 23.41 1.74
C ASP A 90 -4.28 22.44 2.30
N ILE A 91 -4.18 21.25 1.68
CA ILE A 91 -3.10 20.32 2.01
C ILE A 91 -1.88 20.71 1.17
N GLN A 92 -0.80 21.08 1.86
CA GLN A 92 0.48 21.40 1.26
C GLN A 92 1.36 20.16 1.20
N LEU A 93 1.73 19.75 0.00
CA LEU A 93 2.75 18.73 -0.26
C LEU A 93 4.02 19.40 -0.79
N PRO A 94 5.21 18.83 -0.53
CA PRO A 94 5.49 17.74 0.42
C PRO A 94 5.24 18.17 1.87
N TYR A 95 5.04 17.21 2.78
CA TYR A 95 5.00 17.52 4.21
C TYR A 95 6.35 18.07 4.69
N SER A 96 6.31 19.02 5.63
CA SER A 96 7.53 19.57 6.22
C SER A 96 8.28 18.51 7.04
N GLN A 97 9.60 18.65 7.15
CA GLN A 97 10.42 17.72 7.95
C GLN A 97 9.94 17.62 9.41
N ALA A 98 9.46 18.72 9.98
CA ALA A 98 8.91 18.74 11.34
C ALA A 98 7.68 17.82 11.50
N ILE A 99 6.80 17.76 10.48
CA ILE A 99 5.63 16.86 10.49
C ILE A 99 6.09 15.39 10.40
N LEU A 100 7.10 15.11 9.57
CA LEU A 100 7.67 13.76 9.44
C LEU A 100 8.33 13.29 10.74
N ASP A 101 8.98 14.21 11.46
CA ASP A 101 9.59 13.96 12.77
C ASP A 101 8.51 13.72 13.85
N GLU A 102 7.43 14.50 13.84
CA GLU A 102 6.29 14.34 14.77
C GLU A 102 5.52 13.03 14.54
N ALA A 103 5.45 12.59 13.27
CA ALA A 103 4.96 11.28 12.86
C ALA A 103 5.96 10.13 13.18
N THR A 104 7.08 10.43 13.84
CA THR A 104 8.10 9.46 14.28
C THR A 104 8.69 8.62 13.14
N ILE A 105 8.79 9.18 11.93
CA ILE A 105 9.32 8.47 10.75
C ILE A 105 10.84 8.50 10.79
N PRO A 106 11.57 7.37 10.89
CA PRO A 106 13.02 7.40 10.94
C PRO A 106 13.65 7.95 9.66
N ALA A 107 14.87 8.49 9.79
CA ALA A 107 15.71 8.81 8.65
C ALA A 107 16.07 7.54 7.85
N ASN A 108 16.33 7.70 6.55
CA ASN A 108 16.68 6.59 5.64
C ASN A 108 15.58 5.52 5.52
N THR A 109 14.31 5.91 5.63
CA THR A 109 13.18 5.03 5.34
C THR A 109 12.52 5.41 4.02
N PHE A 110 11.97 4.42 3.32
CA PHE A 110 11.21 4.65 2.09
C PHE A 110 10.15 5.75 2.27
N ILE A 111 9.41 5.72 3.39
CA ILE A 111 8.33 6.67 3.68
C ILE A 111 8.85 8.11 3.71
N ARG A 112 9.96 8.36 4.40
CA ARG A 112 10.53 9.71 4.51
C ARG A 112 11.01 10.22 3.16
N ASP A 113 11.72 9.39 2.41
CA ASP A 113 12.24 9.77 1.08
C ASP A 113 11.08 10.01 0.11
N PHE A 114 10.11 9.09 0.05
CA PHE A 114 8.88 9.23 -0.73
C PHE A 114 8.12 10.51 -0.46
N LEU A 115 7.85 10.83 0.81
CA LEU A 115 7.08 12.03 1.16
C LEU A 115 7.88 13.32 0.96
N SER A 116 9.21 13.28 1.09
CA SER A 116 10.08 14.43 0.89
C SER A 116 10.31 14.74 -0.60
N GLU A 117 10.28 13.73 -1.47
CA GLU A 117 10.46 13.87 -2.92
C GLU A 117 9.18 14.21 -3.69
N LEU A 118 8.03 14.31 -3.00
CA LEU A 118 6.79 14.71 -3.66
C LEU A 118 6.90 16.13 -4.23
N PRO A 119 6.38 16.37 -5.45
CA PRO A 119 6.41 17.70 -6.05
C PRO A 119 5.57 18.68 -5.22
N PRO A 120 6.03 19.95 -5.06
CA PRO A 120 5.27 20.96 -4.35
C PRO A 120 3.87 21.15 -4.94
N ARG A 121 2.83 21.01 -4.13
CA ARG A 121 1.43 21.06 -4.57
C ARG A 121 0.49 21.48 -3.46
N THR A 122 -0.49 22.32 -3.81
CA THR A 122 -1.62 22.70 -2.94
C THR A 122 -2.86 21.96 -3.40
N LEU A 123 -3.34 21.03 -2.58
CA LEU A 123 -4.54 20.25 -2.88
C LEU A 123 -5.75 20.90 -2.22
N ARG A 124 -6.83 21.03 -3.00
CA ARG A 124 -8.14 21.57 -2.58
C ARG A 124 -9.18 20.50 -2.28
N PHE A 125 -8.74 19.24 -2.24
CA PHE A 125 -9.57 18.06 -2.06
C PHE A 125 -8.84 17.09 -1.12
N ARG A 126 -9.57 16.14 -0.54
CA ARG A 126 -9.02 15.19 0.42
C ARG A 126 -9.07 13.75 -0.07
N TYR A 127 -10.12 13.38 -0.79
CA TYR A 127 -10.34 12.00 -1.19
C TYR A 127 -9.53 11.65 -2.44
N ILE A 128 -8.62 10.69 -2.30
CA ILE A 128 -7.78 10.17 -3.39
C ILE A 128 -8.27 8.81 -3.91
N ALA A 129 -9.15 8.17 -3.15
CA ALA A 129 -9.88 6.95 -3.48
C ALA A 129 -11.21 6.97 -2.69
N PRO A 130 -12.20 6.12 -3.03
CA PRO A 130 -13.48 6.07 -2.32
C PRO A 130 -13.27 5.81 -0.82
N GLY A 131 -13.71 6.74 0.04
CA GLY A 131 -13.49 6.69 1.50
C GLY A 131 -12.03 6.78 1.98
N ILE A 132 -11.05 7.01 1.10
CA ILE A 132 -9.62 7.13 1.45
C ILE A 132 -9.16 8.57 1.26
N ILE A 133 -8.66 9.17 2.35
CA ILE A 133 -8.25 10.56 2.43
C ILE A 133 -6.73 10.73 2.51
N LEU A 134 -6.26 11.86 1.98
CA LEU A 134 -5.01 12.46 2.35
C LEU A 134 -5.18 13.25 3.65
N GLN A 135 -4.38 12.90 4.67
CA GLN A 135 -4.46 13.50 5.99
C GLN A 135 -3.98 14.96 5.99
N SER A 136 -4.58 15.79 6.86
CA SER A 136 -3.97 17.07 7.21
C SER A 136 -2.65 16.84 7.98
N PRO A 137 -1.72 17.81 8.03
CA PRO A 137 -0.50 17.71 8.83
C PRO A 137 -0.69 17.18 10.26
N ALA A 138 -1.69 17.70 10.98
CA ALA A 138 -1.97 17.30 12.36
C ALA A 138 -2.52 15.86 12.47
N GLU A 139 -3.39 15.48 11.54
CA GLU A 139 -3.91 14.11 11.46
C GLU A 139 -2.82 13.10 11.07
N PHE A 140 -1.88 13.50 10.20
CA PHE A 140 -0.78 12.70 9.72
C PHE A 140 0.26 12.41 10.81
N ALA A 141 0.56 13.41 11.65
CA ALA A 141 1.41 13.27 12.83
C ALA A 141 0.84 12.32 13.90
N THR A 142 -0.49 12.15 13.89
CA THR A 142 -1.22 11.24 14.79
C THR A 142 -1.27 9.84 14.18
N GLN A 143 -0.14 9.15 14.19
CA GLN A 143 -0.04 7.75 13.76
C GLN A 143 -0.64 6.79 14.80
N PRO A 144 -1.31 5.69 14.37
CA PRO A 144 -1.92 4.73 15.29
C PRO A 144 -0.91 4.03 16.20
N TRP A 145 0.30 3.80 15.69
CA TRP A 145 1.39 3.13 16.40
C TRP A 145 2.69 3.91 16.20
N LYS A 146 3.47 4.05 17.28
CA LYS A 146 4.74 4.79 17.27
C LYS A 146 5.94 3.97 17.74
N GLU A 147 5.71 2.95 18.58
CA GLU A 147 6.77 2.15 19.17
C GLU A 147 7.00 0.86 18.35
N PRO A 148 8.25 0.51 17.99
CA PRO A 148 8.54 -0.72 17.27
C PRO A 148 8.11 -1.97 18.05
N LEU A 149 7.82 -3.05 17.33
CA LEU A 149 7.49 -4.32 17.97
C LEU A 149 8.72 -4.89 18.71
N GLY A 150 8.47 -5.54 19.85
CA GLY A 150 9.51 -6.16 20.67
C GLY A 150 10.36 -7.19 19.89
N ARG A 151 11.53 -7.54 20.44
CA ARG A 151 12.46 -8.51 19.81
C ARG A 151 11.84 -9.88 19.54
N GLU A 152 10.80 -10.25 20.28
CA GLU A 152 10.01 -11.48 20.04
C GLU A 152 9.34 -11.50 18.65
N TYR A 153 9.09 -10.33 18.07
CA TYR A 153 8.63 -10.14 16.70
C TYR A 153 9.79 -9.75 15.76
N GLY A 154 11.01 -10.23 15.98
CA GLY A 154 12.15 -10.01 15.07
C GLY A 154 12.56 -8.54 14.89
N GLY A 155 12.17 -7.67 15.82
CA GLY A 155 12.45 -6.23 15.75
C GLY A 155 11.81 -5.56 14.53
N HIS A 156 10.62 -5.97 14.12
CA HIS A 156 9.91 -5.29 13.03
C HIS A 156 9.51 -3.86 13.41
N SER A 157 9.58 -2.93 12.45
CA SER A 157 8.94 -1.62 12.59
C SER A 157 7.42 -1.79 12.74
N VAL A 158 6.70 -0.78 13.22
CA VAL A 158 5.23 -0.81 13.18
C VAL A 158 4.69 -0.46 11.79
N PRO A 159 3.46 -0.89 11.46
CA PRO A 159 2.79 -0.45 10.24
C PRO A 159 2.57 1.06 10.27
N PHE A 160 2.78 1.73 9.14
CA PHE A 160 2.62 3.17 9.03
C PHE A 160 1.36 3.53 8.24
N LEU A 161 0.44 4.30 8.82
CA LEU A 161 -0.77 4.74 8.13
C LEU A 161 -0.43 5.87 7.17
N LEU A 162 -0.33 5.52 5.89
CA LEU A 162 0.01 6.48 4.85
C LEU A 162 -1.22 7.27 4.38
N PHE A 163 -2.30 6.59 4.04
CA PHE A 163 -3.58 7.22 3.67
C PHE A 163 -4.70 6.68 4.56
N ARG A 164 -5.40 7.59 5.25
CA ARG A 164 -6.42 7.23 6.23
C ARG A 164 -7.76 6.95 5.53
N GLY A 165 -8.48 5.95 6.00
CA GLY A 165 -9.89 5.74 5.67
C GLY A 165 -10.80 6.44 6.67
N ASP A 166 -12.05 6.69 6.28
CA ASP A 166 -13.05 7.40 7.08
C ASP A 166 -13.66 6.56 8.23
N GLN A 167 -13.36 5.26 8.29
CA GLN A 167 -13.92 4.32 9.27
C GLN A 167 -12.85 3.69 10.18
N TRP A 168 -13.30 3.17 11.32
CA TRP A 168 -12.49 2.42 12.28
C TRP A 168 -13.00 0.98 12.38
N ILE A 169 -12.09 0.03 12.58
CA ILE A 169 -12.41 -1.40 12.67
C ILE A 169 -11.76 -2.06 13.89
N SER A 170 -12.48 -3.01 14.49
CA SER A 170 -11.88 -4.03 15.34
C SER A 170 -11.59 -5.27 14.48
N LEU A 171 -10.32 -5.62 14.32
CA LEU A 171 -9.90 -6.68 13.41
C LEU A 171 -10.22 -8.05 14.02
N ARG A 172 -11.06 -8.84 13.34
CA ARG A 172 -11.30 -10.25 13.73
C ARG A 172 -10.03 -11.11 13.58
N CYS A 173 -9.30 -10.90 12.49
CA CYS A 173 -8.02 -11.53 12.21
C CYS A 173 -6.98 -10.42 11.98
N LYS A 174 -5.90 -10.42 12.76
CA LYS A 174 -4.84 -9.41 12.62
C LYS A 174 -3.96 -9.72 11.39
N PRO A 175 -3.66 -8.72 10.55
CA PRO A 175 -2.58 -8.87 9.58
C PRO A 175 -1.28 -9.20 10.30
N ARG A 176 -0.39 -9.92 9.61
CA ARG A 176 0.93 -10.25 10.16
C ARG A 176 1.68 -8.98 10.55
N TYR A 177 2.31 -8.98 11.72
CA TYR A 177 3.09 -7.86 12.27
C TYR A 177 2.30 -6.57 12.58
N TYR A 178 0.98 -6.66 12.69
CA TYR A 178 0.21 -5.58 13.28
C TYR A 178 0.14 -5.77 14.80
N PRO A 179 0.24 -4.68 15.60
CA PRO A 179 0.00 -4.73 17.04
C PRO A 179 -1.36 -5.31 17.39
N ASP A 180 -1.53 -5.82 18.61
CA ASP A 180 -2.76 -6.51 18.99
C ASP A 180 -3.94 -5.53 19.03
N PRO A 181 -5.15 -5.93 18.59
CA PRO A 181 -6.33 -5.06 18.60
C PRO A 181 -6.69 -4.53 19.99
N GLU A 182 -6.30 -5.27 21.05
CA GLU A 182 -6.47 -4.90 22.46
C GLU A 182 -5.67 -3.65 22.86
N ASP A 183 -4.63 -3.30 22.10
CA ASP A 183 -3.83 -2.09 22.31
C ASP A 183 -4.54 -0.81 21.81
N SER A 184 -5.65 -0.94 21.08
CA SER A 184 -6.42 0.22 20.61
C SER A 184 -7.77 0.37 21.31
N LEU A 185 -7.85 1.37 22.19
CA LEU A 185 -9.10 1.79 22.85
C LEU A 185 -10.19 2.28 21.86
N GLN A 186 -9.83 2.63 20.61
CA GLN A 186 -10.71 3.20 19.59
C GLN A 186 -10.80 2.35 18.30
N GLY A 187 -10.13 1.19 18.25
CA GLY A 187 -9.99 0.37 17.04
C GLY A 187 -8.86 0.82 16.12
N VAL A 188 -8.66 0.12 15.01
CA VAL A 188 -7.64 0.44 14.00
C VAL A 188 -8.29 1.25 12.88
N PRO A 189 -7.74 2.40 12.47
CA PRO A 189 -8.31 3.14 11.36
C PRO A 189 -8.19 2.32 10.08
N THR A 190 -9.20 2.37 9.22
CA THR A 190 -9.11 1.82 7.87
C THR A 190 -8.12 2.65 7.05
N GLY A 191 -7.68 2.12 5.91
CA GLY A 191 -6.82 2.86 4.99
C GLY A 191 -5.61 2.09 4.47
N LEU A 192 -4.73 2.80 3.77
CA LEU A 192 -3.53 2.23 3.18
C LEU A 192 -2.33 2.38 4.11
N TYR A 193 -1.74 1.24 4.47
CA TYR A 193 -0.60 1.16 5.36
C TYR A 193 0.66 0.73 4.62
N ILE A 194 1.81 1.30 4.97
CA ILE A 194 3.11 0.72 4.63
C ILE A 194 3.40 -0.39 5.65
N CYS A 195 3.77 -1.57 5.14
CA CYS A 195 3.99 -2.75 5.95
C CYS A 195 5.27 -2.63 6.79
N PRO A 196 5.29 -3.26 7.97
CA PRO A 196 6.49 -3.43 8.78
C PRO A 196 7.70 -3.95 8.01
N THR A 197 8.84 -3.29 8.18
CA THR A 197 10.14 -3.81 7.72
C THR A 197 10.83 -4.49 8.89
N GLY A 198 11.45 -5.64 8.65
CA GLY A 198 12.21 -6.33 9.68
C GLY A 198 13.58 -5.71 9.82
N ILE A 199 13.96 -5.27 11.02
CA ILE A 199 15.34 -4.83 11.30
C ILE A 199 16.32 -5.97 11.01
N GLU A 200 15.93 -7.22 11.26
CA GLU A 200 16.76 -8.41 11.06
C GLU A 200 16.35 -9.26 9.83
N SER A 201 15.36 -8.81 9.04
CA SER A 201 14.85 -9.52 7.86
C SER A 201 15.14 -8.76 6.57
N PRO A 202 16.30 -9.02 5.92
CA PRO A 202 16.73 -8.28 4.72
C PRO A 202 15.84 -8.52 3.50
N ALA A 203 14.94 -9.50 3.54
CA ALA A 203 14.00 -9.81 2.46
C ALA A 203 12.69 -8.97 2.51
N THR A 204 12.53 -8.07 3.48
CA THR A 204 11.34 -7.20 3.56
C THR A 204 11.45 -5.99 2.64
N PHE A 205 10.35 -5.58 2.00
CA PHE A 205 10.33 -4.40 1.12
C PHE A 205 9.80 -3.18 1.88
N GLY A 206 10.58 -2.10 1.92
CA GLY A 206 10.20 -0.86 2.60
C GLY A 206 9.05 -0.10 1.94
N ASN A 207 8.70 -0.48 0.70
CA ASN A 207 7.59 0.08 -0.07
C ASN A 207 6.39 -0.88 -0.20
N SER A 208 6.41 -2.01 0.51
CA SER A 208 5.25 -2.91 0.65
C SER A 208 4.10 -2.20 1.33
N CYS A 209 2.87 -2.47 0.90
CA CYS A 209 1.69 -1.88 1.52
C CYS A 209 0.50 -2.84 1.57
N ARG A 210 -0.46 -2.49 2.43
CA ARG A 210 -1.69 -3.24 2.65
C ARG A 210 -2.87 -2.28 2.84
N LEU A 211 -3.96 -2.52 2.12
CA LEU A 211 -5.20 -1.77 2.29
C LEU A 211 -6.06 -2.48 3.33
N LEU A 212 -6.41 -1.76 4.40
CA LEU A 212 -7.28 -2.25 5.47
C LEU A 212 -8.70 -1.71 5.28
N LEU A 213 -9.65 -2.61 5.12
CA LEU A 213 -11.07 -2.31 4.90
C LEU A 213 -11.90 -2.55 6.17
N PRO A 214 -13.07 -1.89 6.32
CA PRO A 214 -13.96 -2.09 7.46
C PRO A 214 -14.83 -3.36 7.33
N PHE A 215 -14.73 -4.06 6.22
CA PHE A 215 -15.45 -5.29 5.91
C PHE A 215 -14.52 -6.29 5.24
N ASN A 216 -14.92 -7.56 5.25
CA ASN A 216 -14.17 -8.62 4.60
C ASN A 216 -14.59 -8.76 3.12
N ILE A 217 -13.64 -9.16 2.29
CA ILE A 217 -13.80 -9.45 0.86
C ILE A 217 -13.45 -10.93 0.63
N GLY A 218 -14.14 -11.59 -0.31
CA GLY A 218 -13.85 -12.98 -0.73
C GLY A 218 -15.03 -13.93 -0.56
N ALA A 219 -16.03 -13.58 0.25
CA ALA A 219 -17.20 -14.40 0.54
C ALA A 219 -18.08 -14.70 -0.69
N ARG A 220 -18.02 -13.87 -1.74
CA ARG A 220 -18.77 -14.08 -3.00
C ARG A 220 -17.95 -14.83 -4.06
N HIS A 221 -16.73 -15.27 -3.72
CA HIS A 221 -15.84 -16.06 -4.59
C HIS A 221 -15.49 -15.40 -5.94
N HIS A 222 -15.53 -14.07 -6.03
CA HIS A 222 -15.13 -13.31 -7.23
C HIS A 222 -13.80 -12.58 -7.04
N ALA A 223 -13.49 -12.14 -5.82
CA ALA A 223 -12.22 -11.49 -5.50
C ALA A 223 -11.03 -12.43 -5.76
N ARG A 224 -9.95 -11.87 -6.29
CA ARG A 224 -8.74 -12.61 -6.68
C ARG A 224 -7.47 -11.91 -6.20
N TYR A 225 -6.48 -12.70 -5.80
CA TYR A 225 -5.10 -12.26 -5.72
C TYR A 225 -4.55 -11.94 -7.13
N SER A 226 -3.42 -11.25 -7.21
CA SER A 226 -2.78 -10.92 -8.50
C SER A 226 -2.38 -12.18 -9.29
N ASN A 227 -2.03 -13.27 -8.62
CA ASN A 227 -1.75 -14.57 -9.24
C ASN A 227 -2.99 -15.33 -9.75
N GLY A 228 -4.19 -14.76 -9.55
CA GLY A 228 -5.45 -15.33 -10.03
C GLY A 228 -6.09 -16.35 -9.08
N GLU A 229 -5.47 -16.65 -7.93
CA GLU A 229 -6.12 -17.42 -6.87
C GLU A 229 -7.32 -16.66 -6.29
N GLN A 230 -8.31 -17.41 -5.79
CA GLN A 230 -9.42 -16.80 -5.06
C GLN A 230 -8.91 -16.21 -3.75
N LEU A 231 -9.39 -15.01 -3.43
CA LEU A 231 -9.07 -14.36 -2.18
C LEU A 231 -9.86 -15.07 -1.07
N GLN A 232 -9.19 -16.03 -0.43
CA GLN A 232 -9.68 -16.83 0.69
C GLN A 232 -8.52 -16.99 1.67
N GLU A 233 -8.82 -16.89 2.97
CA GLU A 233 -7.88 -17.27 4.02
C GLU A 233 -7.88 -18.80 4.10
N GLU A 234 -6.80 -19.43 3.62
CA GLU A 234 -6.56 -20.87 3.85
C GLU A 234 -6.03 -21.05 5.28
N THR A 235 -6.92 -21.36 6.22
CA THR A 235 -6.54 -21.90 7.51
C THR A 235 -6.45 -23.42 7.40
N PRO A 236 -5.28 -24.06 7.62
CA PRO A 236 -5.12 -25.51 7.48
C PRO A 236 -6.01 -26.36 8.40
N TRP A 237 -6.67 -25.73 9.36
CA TRP A 237 -7.38 -26.35 10.48
C TRP A 237 -8.86 -26.00 10.55
N ASP A 238 -9.35 -25.16 9.63
CA ASP A 238 -10.72 -24.65 9.65
C ASP A 238 -11.40 -25.02 8.32
N GLU A 239 -12.54 -25.71 8.39
CA GLU A 239 -13.26 -26.22 7.20
C GLU A 239 -14.00 -25.12 6.42
N THR A 240 -13.95 -23.87 6.88
CA THR A 240 -14.61 -22.73 6.22
C THR A 240 -13.57 -21.74 5.72
N PRO A 241 -13.45 -21.53 4.39
CA PRO A 241 -12.67 -20.45 3.83
C PRO A 241 -13.18 -19.11 4.38
N LYS A 242 -12.29 -18.32 4.98
CA LYS A 242 -12.68 -17.01 5.53
C LYS A 242 -12.38 -15.90 4.53
N ASP A 243 -13.30 -14.96 4.45
CA ASP A 243 -13.10 -13.68 3.80
C ASP A 243 -12.12 -12.82 4.62
N THR A 244 -11.50 -11.81 4.00
CA THR A 244 -10.46 -11.00 4.66
C THR A 244 -10.61 -9.52 4.37
N ALA A 245 -10.35 -8.70 5.38
CA ALA A 245 -10.40 -7.24 5.30
C ALA A 245 -9.11 -6.61 4.74
N HIS A 246 -8.08 -7.40 4.44
CA HIS A 246 -6.74 -6.85 4.25
C HIS A 246 -5.92 -7.47 3.10
N GLU A 247 -6.42 -8.49 2.42
CA GLU A 247 -5.73 -9.10 1.26
C GLU A 247 -6.10 -8.45 -0.10
N LEU A 248 -6.97 -7.43 -0.03
CA LEU A 248 -7.02 -6.27 -0.92
C LEU A 248 -5.78 -6.06 -1.84
N TYR A 249 -5.81 -6.35 -3.15
CA TYR A 249 -4.69 -6.10 -4.10
C TYR A 249 -3.42 -6.95 -3.91
N GLN A 250 -3.37 -7.87 -2.95
CA GLN A 250 -2.17 -8.63 -2.67
C GLN A 250 -1.83 -9.62 -3.79
N PRO A 251 -0.54 -9.99 -3.96
CA PRO A 251 -0.13 -10.84 -5.06
C PRO A 251 -0.48 -12.33 -4.88
N GLY A 252 -0.86 -12.73 -3.66
CA GLY A 252 -1.01 -14.12 -3.24
C GLY A 252 0.30 -14.66 -2.64
N SER A 253 0.23 -15.83 -2.00
CA SER A 253 1.39 -16.44 -1.31
C SER A 253 2.55 -16.73 -2.27
N HIS A 254 2.23 -17.01 -3.54
CA HIS A 254 3.21 -17.31 -4.58
C HIS A 254 2.92 -16.46 -5.81
N SER A 255 3.78 -15.47 -6.07
CA SER A 255 3.66 -14.59 -7.24
C SER A 255 4.30 -15.17 -8.50
N GLY A 256 5.08 -16.26 -8.36
CA GLY A 256 5.93 -16.83 -9.40
C GLY A 256 7.30 -16.16 -9.53
N PHE A 257 7.50 -14.99 -8.90
CA PHE A 257 8.78 -14.26 -8.87
C PHE A 257 9.36 -14.21 -7.45
N LEU A 258 8.49 -14.01 -6.47
CA LEU A 258 8.81 -13.97 -5.06
C LEU A 258 7.77 -14.75 -4.23
N GLU A 259 8.21 -15.29 -3.10
CA GLU A 259 7.36 -15.99 -2.14
C GLU A 259 6.95 -15.04 -1.00
N ARG A 260 5.64 -14.91 -0.74
CA ARG A 260 5.06 -14.18 0.41
C ARG A 260 5.55 -12.73 0.53
N HIS A 261 5.54 -11.99 -0.57
CA HIS A 261 5.78 -10.54 -0.57
C HIS A 261 4.47 -9.78 -0.74
N GLU A 262 4.34 -8.66 -0.04
CA GLU A 262 3.20 -7.76 -0.21
C GLU A 262 3.35 -6.92 -1.49
N VAL A 263 2.23 -6.35 -1.93
CA VAL A 263 2.21 -5.46 -3.09
C VAL A 263 2.95 -4.15 -2.79
N GLN A 264 3.68 -3.64 -3.77
CA GLN A 264 4.34 -2.33 -3.65
C GLN A 264 3.34 -1.20 -3.88
N ILE A 265 3.47 -0.12 -3.11
CA ILE A 265 2.50 0.98 -3.11
C ILE A 265 2.21 1.60 -4.47
N HIS A 266 3.23 1.77 -5.31
CA HIS A 266 3.06 2.40 -6.62
C HIS A 266 2.05 1.64 -7.50
N LYS A 267 1.94 0.31 -7.35
CA LYS A 267 1.00 -0.53 -8.11
C LYS A 267 -0.45 -0.26 -7.73
N ILE A 268 -0.73 -0.08 -6.43
CA ILE A 268 -2.06 0.30 -5.95
C ILE A 268 -2.41 1.72 -6.44
N LEU A 269 -1.48 2.67 -6.31
CA LEU A 269 -1.71 4.06 -6.73
C LEU A 269 -1.95 4.18 -8.24
N LEU A 270 -1.22 3.41 -9.06
CA LEU A 270 -1.44 3.35 -10.51
C LEU A 270 -2.83 2.76 -10.84
N ASN A 271 -3.24 1.71 -10.13
CA ASN A 271 -4.58 1.14 -10.30
C ASN A 271 -5.66 2.17 -9.94
N TRP A 272 -5.52 2.87 -8.82
CA TRP A 272 -6.46 3.93 -8.42
C TRP A 272 -6.53 5.06 -9.44
N ALA A 273 -5.39 5.49 -9.98
CA ALA A 273 -5.34 6.50 -11.03
C ALA A 273 -6.10 6.04 -12.28
N GLU A 274 -5.92 4.78 -12.69
CA GLU A 274 -6.63 4.19 -13.83
C GLU A 274 -8.16 4.15 -13.60
N ARG A 275 -8.63 3.85 -12.38
CA ARG A 275 -10.06 3.86 -12.04
C ARG A 275 -10.65 5.27 -12.15
N VAL A 276 -9.93 6.28 -11.68
CA VAL A 276 -10.33 7.69 -11.83
C VAL A 276 -10.34 8.07 -13.32
N GLU A 277 -9.26 7.82 -14.06
CA GLU A 277 -9.11 8.15 -15.48
C GLU A 277 -10.21 7.51 -16.34
N ALA A 278 -10.45 6.20 -16.16
CA ALA A 278 -11.48 5.44 -16.87
C ALA A 278 -12.91 5.87 -16.52
N GLY A 279 -13.10 6.66 -15.45
CA GLY A 279 -14.41 7.07 -14.96
C GLY A 279 -15.15 5.96 -14.20
N ASP A 280 -14.44 4.93 -13.75
CA ASP A 280 -14.98 3.92 -12.84
C ASP A 280 -15.31 4.55 -11.47
N TRP A 281 -14.52 5.55 -11.08
CA TRP A 281 -14.74 6.35 -9.89
C TRP A 281 -15.10 7.79 -10.28
N GLU A 282 -16.23 8.26 -9.77
CA GLU A 282 -16.68 9.63 -9.94
C GLU A 282 -15.84 10.57 -9.06
N VAL A 283 -15.72 11.83 -9.48
CA VAL A 283 -14.99 12.87 -8.75
C VAL A 283 -15.94 14.04 -8.50
N ASN A 284 -16.03 14.48 -7.25
CA ASN A 284 -16.84 15.62 -6.82
C ASN A 284 -15.93 16.75 -6.29
N THR A 285 -16.50 17.72 -5.58
CA THR A 285 -15.72 18.85 -5.04
C THR A 285 -14.67 18.47 -4.00
N ASP A 286 -14.84 17.34 -3.32
CA ASP A 286 -13.98 16.89 -2.21
C ASP A 286 -12.94 15.84 -2.65
N GLY A 287 -12.95 15.47 -3.93
CA GLY A 287 -12.05 14.49 -4.55
C GLY A 287 -12.82 13.31 -5.11
N VAL A 288 -12.25 12.10 -5.00
CA VAL A 288 -12.92 10.87 -5.42
C VAL A 288 -14.18 10.64 -4.57
N ALA A 289 -15.32 10.46 -5.23
CA ALA A 289 -16.63 10.29 -4.61
C ALA A 289 -16.91 8.83 -4.20
N GLY A 290 -17.86 8.68 -3.27
CA GLY A 290 -18.24 7.39 -2.68
C GLY A 290 -17.42 7.08 -1.43
N GLY A 291 -17.96 6.20 -0.58
CA GLY A 291 -17.26 5.73 0.60
C GLY A 291 -16.45 4.46 0.34
N ILE A 292 -15.79 4.00 1.39
CA ILE A 292 -14.92 2.82 1.37
C ILE A 292 -15.67 1.53 0.99
N GLU A 293 -17.01 1.50 1.08
CA GLU A 293 -17.88 0.43 0.58
C GLU A 293 -17.73 0.18 -0.93
N LYS A 294 -17.22 1.15 -1.70
CA LYS A 294 -16.93 0.98 -3.13
C LYS A 294 -15.94 -0.16 -3.40
N PHE A 295 -15.11 -0.53 -2.42
CA PHE A 295 -14.20 -1.68 -2.55
C PHE A 295 -14.92 -3.04 -2.50
N GLU A 296 -16.19 -3.12 -2.11
CA GLU A 296 -16.99 -4.37 -2.19
C GLU A 296 -17.16 -4.86 -3.64
N GLU A 297 -17.06 -3.95 -4.63
CA GLU A 297 -17.07 -4.30 -6.06
C GLU A 297 -15.92 -5.22 -6.46
N ALA A 298 -14.87 -5.33 -5.63
CA ALA A 298 -13.80 -6.30 -5.84
C ALA A 298 -14.28 -7.75 -5.77
N ASP A 299 -15.44 -8.01 -5.14
CA ASP A 299 -16.05 -9.34 -5.02
C ASP A 299 -17.35 -9.47 -5.83
N THR A 300 -17.46 -8.74 -6.94
CA THR A 300 -18.57 -8.90 -7.90
C THR A 300 -18.09 -9.50 -9.22
N LEU A 301 -18.98 -10.21 -9.92
CA LEU A 301 -18.65 -10.84 -11.20
C LEU A 301 -18.22 -9.81 -12.27
N GLU A 302 -18.80 -8.62 -12.22
CA GLU A 302 -18.62 -7.55 -13.20
C GLU A 302 -17.33 -6.75 -12.98
N SER A 303 -16.94 -6.53 -11.72
CA SER A 303 -15.89 -5.56 -11.39
C SER A 303 -14.62 -6.14 -10.79
N TRP A 304 -14.59 -7.40 -10.33
CA TRP A 304 -13.42 -7.97 -9.62
C TRP A 304 -12.08 -7.76 -10.34
N ARG A 305 -12.07 -7.83 -11.67
CA ARG A 305 -10.86 -7.64 -12.50
C ARG A 305 -10.21 -6.26 -12.34
N LYS A 306 -11.01 -5.23 -12.03
CA LYS A 306 -10.53 -3.86 -11.81
C LYS A 306 -9.71 -3.74 -10.54
N TYR A 307 -9.91 -4.66 -9.58
CA TYR A 307 -9.24 -4.68 -8.29
C TYR A 307 -8.09 -5.69 -8.22
N GLN A 308 -7.73 -6.30 -9.36
CA GLN A 308 -6.58 -7.18 -9.49
C GLN A 308 -5.37 -6.39 -10.01
N ILE A 309 -4.24 -6.46 -9.31
CA ILE A 309 -2.98 -5.87 -9.78
C ILE A 309 -2.32 -6.86 -10.75
N PRO A 310 -1.85 -6.42 -11.92
CA PRO A 310 -1.04 -7.27 -12.78
C PRO A 310 0.25 -7.71 -12.07
N LEU A 311 0.55 -9.01 -12.10
CA LEU A 311 1.83 -9.52 -11.61
C LEU A 311 2.98 -9.02 -12.49
N ALA A 312 3.81 -8.16 -11.91
CA ALA A 312 5.06 -7.67 -12.47
C ALA A 312 6.05 -7.42 -11.33
N TRP A 313 7.34 -7.30 -11.65
CA TRP A 313 8.34 -6.77 -10.71
C TRP A 313 8.16 -5.26 -10.53
#